data_AF-K2GII8-F1
#
_entry.id   AF-K2GII8-F1
#
_cell.length_a   1.000
_cell.length_b   1.000
_cell.length_c   1.000
_cell.angle_alpha   90.00
_cell.angle_beta   90.00
_cell.angle_gamma   90.00
#
_symmetry.space_group_name_H-M   'P 1'
#
loop_
_entity.id
_entity.type
_entity.pdbx_description
1 polymer ?
#
loop_
_entity_poly.entity_id
_entity_poly.type
_entity_poly.pdbx_seq_one_letter_code
_entity_poly.pdbx_strand_id
1 'polypeptide(L)'
;MKQNLGNFHDVEIKKWERFISLIFFIVKQCSIMVDAKFIINESWLEYFKEKLLIWADSRIIMKDAREFKKELEKVWKKGYSLVNRIFESFFETDIWITISVEVYPQYFNLWAINIDRWLIIIWQPAREPDYYLGVLGHEMAHYLIAHKKIGRLTEEIICFMLEKKIIEAICNEEHVFDYKENIDDFHLRAIRYAESLYAEFNDFYEKKDLIWLSEFIDNTTDDEDKSIVIPKNITSYLKTLNA
;
A
#
# COMPACT_ATOMS: atom_id res chain seq x y z
N MET A 1 -35.87 -44.30 -40.18
CA MET A 1 -35.14 -43.86 -38.96
C MET A 1 -34.35 -42.60 -39.29
N LYS A 2 -34.89 -41.41 -39.04
CA LYS A 2 -34.13 -40.15 -39.08
C LYS A 2 -33.72 -39.88 -37.63
N GLN A 3 -32.45 -40.15 -37.30
CA GLN A 3 -31.94 -39.94 -35.95
C GLN A 3 -31.67 -38.46 -35.67
N ASN A 4 -32.05 -38.05 -34.46
CA ASN A 4 -31.87 -36.73 -33.84
C ASN A 4 -30.39 -36.33 -33.76
N LEU A 5 -29.83 -35.79 -34.84
CA LEU A 5 -28.49 -35.20 -34.85
C LEU A 5 -28.43 -33.77 -34.27
N GLY A 6 -29.57 -33.09 -34.11
CA GLY A 6 -29.63 -31.71 -33.62
C GLY A 6 -29.22 -31.54 -32.15
N ASN A 7 -29.57 -32.49 -31.29
CA ASN A 7 -29.30 -32.37 -29.85
C ASN A 7 -27.84 -32.63 -29.45
N PHE A 8 -27.04 -33.30 -30.29
CA PHE A 8 -25.65 -33.59 -29.95
C PHE A 8 -24.75 -32.37 -30.14
N HIS A 9 -24.98 -31.60 -31.20
CA HIS A 9 -24.20 -30.40 -31.49
C HIS A 9 -24.39 -29.30 -30.43
N ASP A 10 -25.63 -29.07 -29.99
CA ASP A 10 -25.93 -28.04 -28.99
C ASP A 10 -25.37 -28.38 -27.59
N VAL A 11 -25.26 -29.67 -27.25
CA VAL A 11 -24.69 -30.12 -25.98
C VAL A 11 -23.16 -30.00 -25.99
N GLU A 12 -22.50 -30.27 -27.11
CA GLU A 12 -21.06 -30.05 -27.23
C GLU A 12 -20.69 -28.56 -27.22
N ILE A 13 -21.44 -27.71 -27.93
CA ILE A 13 -21.21 -26.25 -27.93
C ILE A 13 -21.33 -25.69 -26.52
N LYS A 14 -22.37 -26.03 -25.76
CA LYS A 14 -22.53 -25.58 -24.37
C LYS A 14 -21.45 -26.10 -23.42
N LYS A 15 -20.90 -27.29 -23.68
CA LYS A 15 -19.74 -27.81 -22.91
C LYS A 15 -18.48 -27.02 -23.23
N TRP A 16 -18.24 -26.69 -24.50
CA TRP A 16 -17.12 -25.86 -24.91
C TRP A 16 -17.24 -24.43 -24.39
N GLU A 17 -18.42 -23.81 -24.41
CA GLU A 17 -18.65 -22.49 -23.82
C GLU A 17 -18.39 -22.49 -22.30
N ARG A 18 -18.83 -23.52 -21.58
CA ARG A 18 -18.54 -23.67 -20.14
C ARG A 18 -17.06 -23.93 -19.88
N PHE A 19 -16.39 -24.71 -20.72
CA PHE A 19 -14.97 -25.01 -20.60
C PHE A 19 -14.11 -23.77 -20.92
N ILE A 20 -14.48 -22.99 -21.94
CA ILE A 20 -13.83 -21.73 -22.29
C ILE A 20 -14.08 -20.70 -21.19
N SER A 21 -15.30 -20.56 -20.66
CA SER A 21 -15.57 -19.69 -19.51
C SER A 21 -14.80 -20.12 -18.25
N LEU A 22 -14.65 -21.43 -18.01
CA LEU A 22 -13.85 -21.95 -16.91
C LEU A 22 -12.35 -21.70 -17.13
N ILE A 23 -11.86 -21.83 -18.36
CA ILE A 23 -10.48 -21.47 -18.72
C ILE A 23 -10.28 -19.97 -18.57
N PHE A 24 -11.18 -19.10 -19.04
CA PHE A 24 -11.06 -17.65 -18.84
C PHE A 24 -11.15 -17.26 -17.36
N PHE A 25 -11.94 -17.99 -16.56
CA PHE A 25 -12.00 -17.83 -15.11
C PHE A 25 -10.70 -18.29 -14.41
N ILE A 26 -10.05 -19.33 -14.91
CA ILE A 26 -8.78 -19.86 -14.38
C ILE A 26 -7.56 -19.07 -14.90
N VAL A 27 -7.63 -18.53 -16.13
CA VAL A 27 -6.51 -17.89 -16.86
C VAL A 27 -6.46 -16.38 -16.63
N LYS A 28 -7.45 -15.78 -15.98
CA LYS A 28 -7.45 -14.35 -15.63
C LYS A 28 -7.57 -14.09 -14.13
N GLN A 29 -6.93 -14.92 -13.31
CA GLN A 29 -6.55 -14.45 -11.98
C GLN A 29 -5.36 -13.52 -12.17
N CYS A 30 -5.64 -12.22 -12.29
CA CYS A 30 -4.62 -11.20 -12.05
C CYS A 30 -4.11 -11.46 -10.63
N SER A 31 -2.89 -11.97 -10.50
CA SER A 31 -2.34 -12.29 -9.18
C SER A 31 -1.45 -11.13 -8.76
N ILE A 32 -2.04 -10.21 -8.00
CA ILE A 32 -1.23 -9.23 -7.28
C ILE A 32 -0.71 -9.92 -6.04
N MET A 33 0.61 -10.07 -6.00
CA MET A 33 1.31 -10.54 -4.83
C MET A 33 2.35 -9.51 -4.42
N VAL A 34 1.97 -8.68 -3.46
CA VAL A 34 2.86 -7.80 -2.71
C VAL A 34 3.22 -8.52 -1.42
N ASP A 35 4.52 -8.68 -1.18
CA ASP A 35 5.09 -9.22 0.05
C ASP A 35 6.05 -8.22 0.71
N ALA A 36 6.34 -8.41 2.00
CA ALA A 36 7.24 -7.57 2.78
C ALA A 36 8.37 -8.41 3.39
N LYS A 37 9.61 -8.01 3.12
CA LYS A 37 10.81 -8.54 3.76
C LYS A 37 11.29 -7.57 4.82
N PHE A 38 11.04 -7.90 6.09
CA PHE A 38 11.48 -7.06 7.20
C PHE A 38 12.97 -7.24 7.49
N ILE A 39 13.69 -6.13 7.64
CA ILE A 39 15.13 -6.09 7.91
C ILE A 39 15.44 -5.05 8.99
N ILE A 40 16.61 -5.22 9.60
CA ILE A 40 17.23 -4.24 10.50
C ILE A 40 18.62 -4.03 9.94
N ASN A 41 18.99 -2.79 9.62
CA ASN A 41 20.35 -2.47 9.24
C ASN A 41 21.08 -1.86 10.43
N GLU A 42 21.98 -2.64 11.03
CA GLU A 42 22.72 -2.20 12.20
C GLU A 42 23.60 -0.98 11.91
N SER A 43 24.14 -0.87 10.68
CA SER A 43 24.97 0.28 10.28
C SER A 43 24.16 1.56 10.19
N TRP A 44 22.91 1.50 9.70
CA TRP A 44 22.05 2.68 9.67
C TRP A 44 21.54 3.06 11.06
N LEU A 45 21.23 2.09 11.92
CA LEU A 45 20.85 2.38 13.30
C LEU A 45 21.94 3.17 14.04
N GLU A 46 23.20 2.76 13.91
CA GLU A 46 24.32 3.51 14.48
C GLU A 46 24.48 4.89 13.83
N TYR A 47 24.38 4.96 12.49
CA TYR A 47 24.45 6.24 11.78
C TYR A 47 23.38 7.24 12.25
N PHE A 48 22.12 6.83 12.29
CA PHE A 48 21.03 7.71 12.71
C PHE A 48 21.13 8.07 14.19
N LYS A 49 21.60 7.15 15.04
CA LYS A 49 21.86 7.45 16.45
C LYS A 49 22.86 8.58 16.60
N GLU A 50 23.98 8.52 15.86
CA GLU A 50 25.00 9.56 15.85
C GLU A 50 24.47 10.88 15.29
N LYS A 51 23.75 10.85 14.17
CA LYS A 51 23.26 12.06 13.49
C LYS A 51 22.13 12.76 14.22
N LEU A 52 21.24 12.00 14.85
CA LEU A 52 20.10 12.53 15.60
C LEU A 52 20.42 12.78 17.06
N LEU A 53 21.68 12.62 17.47
CA LEU A 53 22.15 12.81 18.84
C LEU A 53 21.29 12.02 19.86
N ILE A 54 20.99 10.76 19.55
CA ILE A 54 20.16 9.91 20.41
C ILE A 54 21.03 9.35 21.53
N TRP A 55 20.76 9.75 22.77
CA TRP A 55 21.47 9.31 23.98
C TRP A 55 20.92 8.00 24.55
N ALA A 56 20.88 6.94 23.73
CA ALA A 56 20.45 5.60 24.17
C ALA A 56 21.54 4.54 23.91
N ASP A 57 21.62 3.53 24.79
CA ASP A 57 22.54 2.40 24.62
C ASP A 57 22.21 1.63 23.33
N SER A 58 23.20 1.42 22.46
CA SER A 58 23.02 0.73 21.18
C SER A 58 22.41 -0.66 21.34
N ARG A 59 22.68 -1.35 22.45
CA ARG A 59 22.11 -2.67 22.76
C ARG A 59 20.60 -2.58 23.03
N ILE A 60 20.14 -1.48 23.63
CA ILE A 60 18.71 -1.24 23.87
C ILE A 60 18.02 -0.94 22.54
N ILE A 61 18.56 0.01 21.75
CA ILE A 61 18.03 0.35 20.42
C ILE A 61 17.92 -0.91 19.54
N MET A 62 18.97 -1.74 19.51
CA MET A 62 19.00 -2.97 18.72
C MET A 62 17.99 -4.00 19.21
N LYS A 63 17.83 -4.15 20.52
CA LYS A 63 16.84 -5.06 21.11
C LYS A 63 15.42 -4.63 20.72
N ASP A 64 15.12 -3.33 20.84
CA ASP A 64 13.80 -2.78 20.54
C ASP A 64 13.49 -2.89 19.04
N ALA A 65 14.46 -2.62 18.16
CA ALA A 65 14.30 -2.84 16.72
C ALA A 65 13.96 -4.30 16.39
N ARG A 66 14.62 -5.26 17.05
CA ARG A 66 14.36 -6.71 16.88
C ARG A 66 13.00 -7.14 17.40
N GLU A 67 12.53 -6.53 18.48
CA GLU A 67 11.19 -6.76 19.02
C GLU A 67 10.13 -6.23 18.06
N PHE A 68 10.27 -4.98 17.63
CA PHE A 68 9.34 -4.36 16.68
C PHE A 68 9.31 -5.10 15.34
N LYS A 69 10.46 -5.52 14.81
CA LYS A 69 10.52 -6.35 13.60
C LYS A 69 9.68 -7.62 13.72
N LYS A 70 9.78 -8.32 14.87
CA LYS A 70 8.99 -9.54 15.11
C LYS A 70 7.49 -9.25 15.19
N GLU A 71 7.10 -8.10 15.73
CA GLU A 71 5.70 -7.67 15.76
C GLU A 71 5.18 -7.38 14.37
N LEU A 72 5.89 -6.57 13.58
CA LEU A 72 5.54 -6.27 12.19
C LEU A 72 5.44 -7.54 11.33
N GLU A 73 6.38 -8.47 11.48
CA GLU A 73 6.33 -9.77 10.78
C GLU A 73 5.06 -10.56 11.15
N LYS A 74 4.61 -10.50 12.40
CA LYS A 74 3.37 -11.17 12.83
C LYS A 74 2.14 -10.47 12.27
N VAL A 75 2.10 -9.13 12.31
CA VAL A 75 1.01 -8.32 11.75
C VAL A 75 0.87 -8.60 10.26
N TRP A 76 1.98 -8.50 9.52
CA TRP A 76 2.02 -8.76 8.08
C TRP A 76 1.56 -10.17 7.75
N LYS A 77 2.09 -11.20 8.41
CA LYS A 77 1.67 -12.60 8.17
C LYS A 77 0.18 -12.83 8.38
N LYS A 78 -0.45 -12.11 9.31
CA LYS A 78 -1.89 -12.22 9.55
C LYS A 78 -2.73 -11.53 8.48
N GLY A 79 -2.26 -10.40 7.96
CA GLY A 79 -3.08 -9.53 7.11
C GLY A 79 -2.66 -9.38 5.65
N TYR A 80 -1.49 -9.89 5.24
CA TYR A 80 -1.01 -9.70 3.86
C TYR A 80 -1.99 -10.25 2.82
N SER A 81 -2.72 -11.33 3.13
CA SER A 81 -3.71 -11.91 2.22
C SER A 81 -4.93 -11.02 2.02
N LEU A 82 -5.32 -10.27 3.05
CA LEU A 82 -6.37 -9.26 2.97
C LEU A 82 -5.91 -8.06 2.14
N VAL A 83 -4.70 -7.55 2.42
CA VAL A 83 -4.09 -6.44 1.65
C VAL A 83 -4.00 -6.80 0.17
N ASN A 84 -3.48 -7.99 -0.16
CA ASN A 84 -3.40 -8.45 -1.54
C ASN A 84 -4.77 -8.59 -2.19
N ARG A 85 -5.78 -9.13 -1.49
CA ARG A 85 -7.14 -9.21 -2.04
C ARG A 85 -7.71 -7.82 -2.34
N ILE A 86 -7.49 -6.85 -1.47
CA ILE A 86 -7.87 -5.46 -1.71
C ILE A 86 -7.18 -4.96 -2.97
N PHE A 87 -5.86 -5.08 -3.08
CA PHE A 87 -5.14 -4.67 -4.29
C PHE A 87 -5.59 -5.39 -5.55
N GLU A 88 -5.78 -6.71 -5.54
CA GLU A 88 -6.32 -7.48 -6.69
C GLU A 88 -7.72 -7.00 -7.12
N SER A 89 -8.51 -6.55 -6.14
CA SER A 89 -9.85 -6.04 -6.40
C SER A 89 -9.81 -4.65 -7.04
N PHE A 90 -8.75 -3.88 -6.81
CA PHE A 90 -8.64 -2.51 -7.30
C PHE A 90 -7.78 -2.36 -8.55
N PHE A 91 -6.63 -3.05 -8.61
CA PHE A 91 -5.65 -2.92 -9.68
C PHE A 91 -5.76 -4.08 -10.67
N GLU A 92 -5.89 -3.76 -11.95
CA GLU A 92 -5.86 -4.74 -13.05
C GLU A 92 -4.43 -4.96 -13.55
N THR A 93 -3.55 -5.51 -12.72
CA THR A 93 -2.17 -5.80 -13.15
C THR A 93 -1.64 -7.06 -12.49
N ASP A 94 -0.92 -7.87 -13.26
CA ASP A 94 -0.10 -8.96 -12.71
C ASP A 94 1.22 -8.40 -12.17
N ILE A 95 1.30 -8.21 -10.86
CA ILE A 95 2.51 -7.73 -10.18
C ILE A 95 2.88 -8.70 -9.06
N TRP A 96 4.13 -9.14 -9.09
CA TRP A 96 4.77 -9.85 -8.00
C TRP A 96 5.94 -9.00 -7.50
N ILE A 97 5.81 -8.47 -6.28
CA ILE A 97 6.81 -7.57 -5.71
C ILE A 97 7.04 -7.91 -4.25
N THR A 98 8.31 -7.93 -3.84
CA THR A 98 8.70 -7.97 -2.44
C THR A 98 9.35 -6.64 -2.08
N ILE A 99 8.76 -5.92 -1.13
CA ILE A 99 9.29 -4.66 -0.62
C ILE A 99 10.17 -4.95 0.58
N SER A 100 11.35 -4.32 0.63
CA SER A 100 12.21 -4.40 1.81
C SER A 100 11.71 -3.38 2.83
N VAL A 101 11.33 -3.84 4.01
CA VAL A 101 10.84 -2.98 5.10
C VAL A 101 11.90 -2.92 6.18
N GLU A 102 12.53 -1.76 6.32
CA GLU A 102 13.51 -1.51 7.34
C GLU A 102 12.86 -0.96 8.60
N VAL A 103 13.18 -1.59 9.71
CA VAL A 103 12.45 -1.42 10.96
C VAL A 103 13.28 -0.63 11.96
N TYR A 104 12.77 0.53 12.34
CA TYR A 104 13.40 1.43 13.31
C TYR A 104 12.56 1.55 14.59
N PRO A 105 13.18 1.59 15.78
CA PRO A 105 12.48 1.82 17.03
C PRO A 105 12.05 3.28 17.20
N GLN A 106 11.22 3.56 18.20
CA GLN A 106 10.63 4.88 18.49
C GLN A 106 11.63 6.01 18.78
N TYR A 107 12.90 5.69 19.01
CA TYR A 107 13.94 6.70 19.29
C TYR A 107 14.27 7.56 18.07
N PHE A 108 13.91 7.10 16.88
CA PHE A 108 14.15 7.81 15.63
C PHE A 108 12.90 8.61 15.25
N ASN A 109 13.08 9.89 14.88
CA ASN A 109 12.00 10.76 14.40
C ASN A 109 11.87 10.68 12.87
N LEU A 110 11.67 9.48 12.33
CA LEU A 110 11.20 9.27 10.96
C LEU A 110 9.79 8.66 11.11
N TRP A 111 8.91 8.83 10.14
CA TRP A 111 7.53 8.32 10.25
C TRP A 111 7.41 7.00 9.49
N ALA A 112 7.19 7.12 8.19
CA ALA A 112 7.46 6.11 7.20
C ALA A 112 8.09 6.84 6.02
N ILE A 113 9.02 6.19 5.32
CA ILE A 113 9.61 6.76 4.13
C ILE A 113 9.67 5.69 3.05
N ASN A 114 9.00 5.95 1.95
CA ASN A 114 9.16 5.20 0.71
C ASN A 114 10.36 5.70 -0.09
N ILE A 115 11.29 4.81 -0.44
CA ILE A 115 12.42 5.10 -1.32
C ILE A 115 12.55 3.99 -2.36
N ASP A 116 11.94 4.18 -3.53
CA ASP A 116 11.81 3.10 -4.52
C ASP A 116 11.36 1.83 -3.77
N ARG A 117 11.85 0.60 -4.03
CA ARG A 117 11.41 -0.69 -3.40
C ARG A 117 11.81 -0.90 -1.93
N TRP A 118 12.08 0.18 -1.23
CA TRP A 118 12.52 0.20 0.15
C TRP A 118 11.59 1.08 0.96
N LEU A 119 11.02 0.52 2.02
CA LEU A 119 10.20 1.23 2.97
C LEU A 119 10.90 1.27 4.32
N ILE A 120 10.98 2.44 4.93
CA ILE A 120 11.42 2.61 6.32
C ILE A 120 10.16 2.77 7.16
N ILE A 121 10.00 1.97 8.23
CA ILE A 121 8.91 2.10 9.21
C ILE A 121 9.48 2.32 10.59
N ILE A 122 8.87 3.25 11.32
CA ILE A 122 9.23 3.59 12.69
C ILE A 122 8.19 3.07 13.67
N TRP A 123 8.68 2.51 14.76
CA TRP A 123 7.83 2.04 15.84
C TRP A 123 7.20 3.20 16.58
N GLN A 124 5.89 3.14 16.70
CA GLN A 124 5.06 4.01 17.50
C GLN A 124 4.28 3.12 18.50
N PRO A 125 4.82 2.87 19.69
CA PRO A 125 4.23 1.92 20.64
C PRO A 125 2.84 2.31 21.15
N ALA A 126 2.42 3.56 20.92
CA ALA A 126 1.06 4.02 21.22
C ALA A 126 0.03 3.70 20.12
N ARG A 127 0.43 3.07 19.01
CA ARG A 127 -0.48 2.68 17.93
C ARG A 127 -0.84 1.20 17.98
N GLU A 128 -2.10 0.92 17.69
CA GLU A 128 -2.61 -0.44 17.55
C GLU A 128 -1.88 -1.19 16.41
N PRO A 129 -1.61 -2.50 16.55
CA PRO A 129 -0.89 -3.28 15.54
C PRO A 129 -1.50 -3.21 14.13
N ASP A 130 -2.82 -3.11 14.04
CA ASP A 130 -3.57 -3.08 12.77
C ASP A 130 -3.30 -1.81 11.96
N TYR A 131 -2.95 -0.71 12.63
CA TYR A 131 -2.57 0.53 11.98
C TYR A 131 -1.32 0.36 11.11
N TYR A 132 -0.33 -0.43 11.55
CA TYR A 132 0.87 -0.68 10.74
C TYR A 132 0.57 -1.44 9.46
N LEU A 133 -0.50 -2.24 9.44
CA LEU A 133 -0.93 -2.93 8.23
C LEU A 133 -1.54 -1.95 7.22
N GLY A 134 -2.30 -0.97 7.71
CA GLY A 134 -2.76 0.16 6.91
C GLY A 134 -1.59 0.94 6.30
N VAL A 135 -0.62 1.34 7.12
CA VAL A 135 0.60 2.03 6.65
C VAL A 135 1.39 1.19 5.64
N LEU A 136 1.58 -0.10 5.90
CA LEU A 136 2.23 -0.99 4.93
C LEU A 136 1.46 -1.02 3.61
N GLY A 137 0.13 -1.11 3.68
CA GLY A 137 -0.75 -1.06 2.51
C GLY A 137 -0.66 0.26 1.74
N HIS A 138 -0.70 1.40 2.45
CA HIS A 138 -0.51 2.73 1.88
C HIS A 138 0.77 2.78 1.04
N GLU A 139 1.87 2.41 1.67
CA GLU A 139 3.20 2.48 1.08
C GLU A 139 3.36 1.52 -0.09
N MET A 140 2.70 0.36 -0.01
CA MET A 140 2.62 -0.61 -1.08
C MET A 140 1.82 -0.09 -2.29
N ALA A 141 0.76 0.67 -2.06
CA ALA A 141 -0.08 1.23 -3.11
C ALA A 141 0.70 2.21 -3.98
N HIS A 142 1.60 3.02 -3.41
CA HIS A 142 2.52 3.89 -4.17
C HIS A 142 3.26 3.11 -5.28
N TYR A 143 3.75 1.91 -4.98
CA TYR A 143 4.44 1.08 -5.98
C TYR A 143 3.54 0.61 -7.11
N LEU A 144 2.30 0.27 -6.78
CA LEU A 144 1.31 -0.20 -7.75
C LEU A 144 0.82 0.94 -8.65
N ILE A 145 0.96 2.19 -8.19
CA ILE A 145 0.54 3.40 -8.91
C ILE A 145 1.71 4.09 -9.64
N ALA A 146 2.96 3.86 -9.23
CA ALA A 146 4.14 4.60 -9.71
C ALA A 146 4.29 4.71 -11.24
N HIS A 147 3.86 3.69 -12.01
CA HIS A 147 3.96 3.69 -13.47
C HIS A 147 2.82 4.43 -14.19
N LYS A 148 1.80 4.90 -13.47
CA LYS A 148 0.55 5.43 -14.05
C LYS A 148 0.61 6.94 -14.36
N LYS A 149 1.72 7.62 -14.05
CA LYS A 149 1.93 9.07 -14.26
C LYS A 149 0.83 9.94 -13.63
N ILE A 150 0.38 9.55 -12.43
CA ILE A 150 -0.60 10.29 -11.64
C ILE A 150 0.09 11.43 -10.87
N GLY A 151 -0.60 12.54 -10.64
CA GLY A 151 -0.10 13.65 -9.83
C GLY A 151 0.17 13.21 -8.38
N ARG A 152 1.20 13.78 -7.73
CA ARG A 152 1.64 13.32 -6.41
C ARG A 152 0.55 13.43 -5.34
N LEU A 153 -0.23 14.51 -5.33
CA LEU A 153 -1.37 14.66 -4.41
C LEU A 153 -2.43 13.57 -4.64
N THR A 154 -2.81 13.35 -5.89
CA THR A 154 -3.80 12.34 -6.28
C THR A 154 -3.35 10.92 -5.92
N GLU A 155 -2.06 10.64 -6.10
CA GLU A 155 -1.43 9.40 -5.66
C GLU A 155 -1.59 9.18 -4.14
N GLU A 156 -1.25 10.17 -3.31
CA GLU A 156 -1.45 10.10 -1.86
C GLU A 156 -2.91 9.91 -1.46
N ILE A 157 -3.83 10.64 -2.10
CA ILE A 157 -5.26 10.54 -1.82
C ILE A 157 -5.73 9.09 -2.04
N ILE A 158 -5.34 8.48 -3.16
CA ILE A 158 -5.67 7.08 -3.46
C ILE A 158 -5.02 6.14 -2.43
N CYS A 159 -3.77 6.40 -2.03
CA CYS A 159 -3.08 5.59 -1.03
C CYS A 159 -3.76 5.66 0.34
N PHE A 160 -4.20 6.85 0.79
CA PHE A 160 -4.99 7.00 2.01
C PHE A 160 -6.37 6.34 1.92
N MET A 161 -7.06 6.43 0.78
CA MET A 161 -8.33 5.69 0.59
C MET A 161 -8.13 4.17 0.71
N LEU A 162 -7.05 3.63 0.13
CA LEU A 162 -6.70 2.22 0.26
C LEU A 162 -6.29 1.85 1.69
N GLU A 163 -5.53 2.71 2.38
CA GLU A 163 -5.19 2.56 3.79
C GLU A 163 -6.45 2.47 4.66
N LYS A 164 -7.38 3.41 4.48
CA LYS A 164 -8.68 3.38 5.18
C LYS A 164 -9.43 2.09 4.92
N LYS A 165 -9.51 1.66 3.66
CA LYS A 165 -10.18 0.40 3.28
C LYS A 165 -9.54 -0.83 3.93
N ILE A 166 -8.22 -0.86 4.03
CA ILE A 166 -7.48 -1.92 4.72
C ILE A 166 -7.82 -1.91 6.21
N ILE A 167 -7.76 -0.75 6.86
CA ILE A 167 -8.02 -0.63 8.30
C ILE A 167 -9.46 -1.00 8.63
N GLU A 168 -10.45 -0.50 7.88
CA GLU A 168 -11.86 -0.84 8.09
C GLU A 168 -12.11 -2.35 7.92
N ALA A 169 -11.44 -2.98 6.96
CA ALA A 169 -11.55 -4.43 6.73
C ALA A 169 -10.91 -5.28 7.85
N ILE A 170 -9.98 -4.71 8.63
CA ILE A 170 -9.35 -5.38 9.76
C ILE A 170 -10.15 -5.15 11.05
N CYS A 171 -10.46 -3.89 11.33
CA CYS A 171 -11.06 -3.48 12.60
C CYS A 171 -12.58 -3.71 12.64
N ASN A 172 -13.25 -3.89 11.49
CA ASN A 172 -14.71 -3.88 11.36
C ASN A 172 -15.37 -2.62 11.97
N GLU A 173 -14.63 -1.53 12.00
CA GLU A 173 -15.05 -0.24 12.55
C GLU A 173 -14.62 0.87 11.59
N GLU A 174 -15.34 1.99 11.61
CA GLU A 174 -15.02 3.15 10.80
C GLU A 174 -13.66 3.72 11.23
N HIS A 175 -12.72 3.80 10.30
CA HIS A 175 -11.41 4.37 10.60
C HIS A 175 -11.48 5.90 10.57
N VAL A 176 -11.12 6.50 11.70
CA VAL A 176 -10.82 7.93 11.81
C VAL A 176 -9.31 8.10 11.75
N PHE A 177 -8.85 8.87 10.78
CA PHE A 177 -7.44 9.16 10.58
C PHE A 177 -6.88 10.00 11.73
N ASP A 178 -6.40 9.33 12.78
CA ASP A 178 -5.78 10.00 13.93
C ASP A 178 -4.25 10.11 13.74
N TYR A 179 -3.83 11.13 12.98
CA TYR A 179 -2.41 11.48 12.79
C TYR A 179 -1.98 12.71 13.62
N LYS A 180 -2.71 12.99 14.71
CA LYS A 180 -2.89 14.30 15.38
C LYS A 180 -1.67 15.18 15.69
N GLU A 181 -0.43 14.72 15.61
CA GLU A 181 0.71 15.51 16.12
C GLU A 181 1.96 15.62 15.23
N ASN A 182 2.11 14.87 14.13
CA ASN A 182 3.36 14.92 13.34
C ASN A 182 3.19 14.65 11.84
N ILE A 183 2.13 15.19 11.24
CA ILE A 183 1.89 15.10 9.80
C ILE A 183 2.17 16.46 9.13
N ASP A 184 2.79 16.46 7.96
CA ASP A 184 3.00 17.70 7.22
C ASP A 184 1.70 18.18 6.51
N ASP A 185 1.70 19.44 6.07
CA ASP A 185 0.54 20.05 5.41
C ASP A 185 0.14 19.34 4.09
N PHE A 186 1.07 18.63 3.46
CA PHE A 186 0.81 17.90 2.23
C PHE A 186 -0.03 16.63 2.51
N HIS A 187 0.44 15.78 3.41
CA HIS A 187 -0.29 14.57 3.78
C HIS A 187 -1.60 14.90 4.51
N LEU A 188 -1.64 15.96 5.33
CA LEU A 188 -2.88 16.41 5.97
C LEU A 188 -3.95 16.79 4.93
N ARG A 189 -3.57 17.42 3.82
CA ARG A 189 -4.47 17.70 2.70
C ARG A 189 -4.93 16.42 2.01
N ALA A 190 -4.01 15.51 1.71
CA ALA A 190 -4.34 14.24 1.08
C ALA A 190 -5.35 13.43 1.93
N ILE A 191 -5.18 13.41 3.25
CA ILE A 191 -6.13 12.77 4.18
C ILE A 191 -7.50 13.42 4.12
N ARG A 192 -7.59 14.75 4.17
CA ARG A 192 -8.89 15.46 4.11
C ARG A 192 -9.64 15.14 2.83
N TYR A 193 -8.95 15.13 1.69
CA TYR A 193 -9.57 14.75 0.43
C TYR A 193 -9.96 13.27 0.43
N ALA A 194 -9.08 12.38 0.91
CA ALA A 194 -9.37 10.95 1.04
C ALA A 194 -10.64 10.70 1.88
N GLU A 195 -10.81 11.40 3.01
CA GLU A 195 -12.02 11.33 3.84
C GLU A 195 -13.26 11.81 3.09
N SER A 196 -13.18 12.99 2.44
CA SER A 196 -14.32 13.59 1.76
C SER A 196 -14.80 12.79 0.55
N LEU A 197 -13.89 12.08 -0.12
CA LEU A 197 -14.15 11.35 -1.36
C LEU A 197 -14.27 9.83 -1.14
N TYR A 198 -14.22 9.35 0.11
CA TYR A 198 -14.16 7.93 0.42
C TYR A 198 -15.45 7.18 0.04
N ALA A 199 -16.61 7.85 0.16
CA ALA A 199 -17.89 7.26 -0.21
C ALA A 199 -17.95 6.99 -1.71
N GLU A 200 -17.60 7.99 -2.52
CA GLU A 200 -17.47 7.88 -3.97
C GLU A 200 -16.43 6.81 -4.32
N PHE A 201 -15.26 6.85 -3.69
CA PHE A 201 -14.23 5.82 -3.90
C PHE A 201 -14.78 4.41 -3.72
N ASN A 202 -15.59 4.13 -2.68
CA ASN A 202 -16.20 2.81 -2.51
C ASN A 202 -17.19 2.44 -3.62
N ASP A 203 -17.99 3.39 -4.10
CA ASP A 203 -18.89 3.19 -5.23
C ASP A 203 -18.14 2.93 -6.55
N PHE A 204 -16.92 3.46 -6.69
CA PHE A 204 -16.07 3.30 -7.87
C PHE A 204 -15.05 2.16 -7.75
N TYR A 205 -14.72 1.71 -6.55
CA TYR A 205 -13.69 0.71 -6.27
C TYR A 205 -13.88 -0.57 -7.08
N GLU A 206 -15.13 -1.01 -7.25
CA GLU A 206 -15.46 -2.21 -8.01
C GLU A 206 -15.26 -2.08 -9.53
N LYS A 207 -15.15 -0.85 -10.04
CA LYS A 207 -14.99 -0.56 -11.47
C LYS A 207 -13.54 -0.66 -11.94
N LYS A 208 -12.56 -0.69 -11.03
CA LYS A 208 -11.12 -0.83 -11.30
C LYS A 208 -10.53 0.19 -12.27
N ASP A 209 -11.16 1.36 -12.40
CA ASP A 209 -10.76 2.40 -13.35
C ASP A 209 -9.92 3.48 -12.66
N LEU A 210 -8.61 3.19 -12.52
CA LEU A 210 -7.66 4.10 -11.89
C LEU A 210 -7.46 5.41 -12.68
N ILE A 211 -7.64 5.38 -14.01
CA ILE A 211 -7.49 6.58 -14.84
C ILE A 211 -8.66 7.52 -14.55
N TRP A 212 -9.89 6.98 -14.59
CA TRP A 212 -11.07 7.74 -14.25
C TRP A 212 -10.99 8.29 -12.82
N LEU A 213 -10.56 7.48 -11.84
CA LEU A 213 -10.43 7.94 -10.46
C LEU A 213 -9.41 9.08 -10.35
N SER A 214 -8.27 8.98 -11.04
CA SER A 214 -7.28 10.05 -11.10
C SER A 214 -7.88 11.33 -11.67
N GLU A 215 -8.57 11.24 -12.80
CA GLU A 215 -9.22 12.39 -13.43
C GLU A 215 -10.31 13.00 -12.54
N PHE A 216 -11.09 12.17 -11.85
CA PHE A 216 -12.09 12.61 -10.89
C PHE A 216 -11.47 13.41 -9.74
N ILE A 217 -10.40 12.86 -9.12
CA ILE A 217 -9.70 13.54 -8.02
C ILE A 217 -9.02 14.81 -8.53
N ASP A 218 -8.35 14.78 -9.68
CA ASP A 218 -7.70 15.94 -10.28
C ASP A 218 -8.71 17.07 -10.58
N ASN A 219 -9.93 16.74 -10.97
CA ASN A 219 -10.99 17.73 -11.21
C ASN A 219 -11.67 18.22 -9.93
N THR A 220 -11.49 17.53 -8.80
CA THR A 220 -12.14 17.85 -7.51
C THR A 220 -11.19 18.55 -6.53
N THR A 221 -9.88 18.47 -6.78
CA THR A 221 -8.82 19.08 -5.96
C THR A 221 -8.36 20.42 -6.53
N ASP A 222 -8.05 21.37 -5.65
CA ASP A 222 -7.63 22.73 -6.05
C ASP A 222 -6.22 22.73 -6.68
N ASP A 223 -6.00 23.56 -7.72
CA ASP A 223 -4.74 23.58 -8.48
C ASP A 223 -3.53 24.05 -7.65
N GLU A 224 -3.74 24.89 -6.63
CA GLU A 224 -2.66 25.34 -5.72
C GLU A 224 -2.08 24.17 -4.92
N ASP A 225 -2.90 23.16 -4.61
CA ASP A 225 -2.51 22.00 -3.80
C ASP A 225 -1.72 20.94 -4.59
N LYS A 226 -1.78 20.97 -5.93
CA LYS A 226 -1.07 20.01 -6.80
C LYS A 226 0.42 20.32 -6.96
N SER A 227 0.88 21.49 -6.51
CA SER A 227 2.21 22.05 -6.79
C SER A 227 3.31 21.73 -5.77
N ILE A 228 3.03 20.90 -4.77
CA ILE A 228 3.94 20.70 -3.63
C ILE A 228 5.11 19.79 -4.02
N VAL A 229 6.31 20.37 -4.01
CA VAL A 229 7.57 19.66 -4.24
C VAL A 229 8.13 19.22 -2.89
N ILE A 230 8.15 17.91 -2.62
CA ILE A 230 8.84 17.36 -1.45
C ILE A 230 10.35 17.67 -1.61
N PRO A 231 10.99 18.33 -0.63
CA PRO A 231 12.42 18.60 -0.70
C PRO A 231 13.21 17.31 -0.89
N LYS A 232 14.05 17.29 -1.93
CA LYS A 232 14.90 16.17 -2.37
C LYS A 232 15.91 15.61 -1.34
N ASN A 233 15.84 15.96 -0.05
CA ASN A 233 16.97 15.85 0.87
C ASN A 233 17.32 14.40 1.28
N ILE A 234 16.34 13.53 1.54
CA ILE A 234 16.59 12.13 1.93
C ILE A 234 16.62 11.21 0.71
N THR A 235 15.69 11.40 -0.24
CA THR A 235 15.60 10.56 -1.44
C THR A 235 16.82 10.73 -2.37
N SER A 236 17.39 11.93 -2.50
CA SER A 236 18.63 12.11 -3.30
C SER A 236 19.84 11.48 -2.64
N TYR A 237 19.92 11.51 -1.31
CA TYR A 237 21.01 10.90 -0.55
C TYR A 237 20.98 9.37 -0.64
N LEU A 238 19.79 8.77 -0.59
CA LEU A 238 19.64 7.33 -0.72
C LEU A 238 19.86 6.83 -2.16
N LYS A 239 19.53 7.66 -3.17
CA LYS A 239 19.86 7.35 -4.58
C LYS A 239 21.36 7.40 -4.89
N THR A 240 22.14 8.21 -4.17
CA THR A 240 23.61 8.23 -4.31
C THR A 240 24.32 7.01 -3.73
N LEU A 241 23.63 6.16 -2.97
CA LEU A 241 24.22 4.94 -2.38
C LEU A 241 24.04 3.68 -3.24
N ASN A 242 23.19 3.75 -4.27
CA ASN A 242 22.97 2.67 -5.25
C ASN A 242 23.67 2.95 -6.59
N ALA A 243 24.56 3.95 -6.66
CA ALA A 243 25.43 4.27 -7.79
C ALA A 243 26.89 4.02 -7.40
#